data_AF-A0A8C6M821-F1
#
_entry.id   AF-A0A8C6M821-F1
#
_cell.length_a   1.000
_cell.length_b   1.000
_cell.length_c   1.000
_cell.angle_alpha   90.00
_cell.angle_beta   90.00
_cell.angle_gamma   90.00
#
_symmetry.space_group_name_H-M   'P 1'
#
loop_
_entity.id
_entity.type
_entity.pdbx_description
1 polymer ?
#
loop_
_entity_poly.entity_id
_entity_poly.type
_entity_poly.pdbx_seq_one_letter_code
_entity_poly.pdbx_strand_id
1 'polypeptide(L)'
;MVPFQALAFFNGSPYSTWHSILACVLIIVSVPFSSLPGDLQNALEMNKSFTDVRFQDKVLQRVSAISVSSVKYELEDVFVVGHVHAEAIPIFFKIKYILNVDTCWVLCGKLLLPCAYECHFHAYQVTVDNDWILFNPGNELDFQALDTYLVDDRLFVSLRYSV
;
A
#
# COMPACT_ATOMS: atom_id res chain seq x y z
N MET A 1 8.99 -20.83 -21.95
CA MET A 1 9.06 -21.16 -20.52
C MET A 1 10.51 -20.99 -20.11
N VAL A 2 10.86 -19.85 -19.50
CA VAL A 2 12.24 -19.51 -19.12
C VAL A 2 12.22 -19.18 -17.62
N PRO A 3 13.06 -19.80 -16.79
CA PRO A 3 13.18 -19.41 -15.39
C PRO A 3 14.16 -18.23 -15.31
N PHE A 4 13.72 -17.10 -14.75
CA PHE A 4 14.64 -16.01 -14.40
C PHE A 4 15.15 -16.25 -12.98
N GLN A 5 16.40 -16.68 -12.87
CA GLN A 5 17.19 -16.62 -11.64
C GLN A 5 17.72 -15.19 -11.49
N ALA A 6 17.67 -14.63 -10.28
CA ALA A 6 18.47 -13.48 -9.89
C ALA A 6 19.25 -13.84 -8.62
N LEU A 7 20.56 -13.98 -8.77
CA LEU A 7 21.55 -14.07 -7.71
C LEU A 7 21.88 -12.66 -7.20
N ALA A 8 22.05 -12.50 -5.89
CA ALA A 8 22.93 -11.48 -5.33
C ALA A 8 23.63 -12.03 -4.07
N PHE A 9 24.95 -12.20 -4.18
CA PHE A 9 25.89 -12.29 -3.05
C PHE A 9 26.13 -10.88 -2.49
N PHE A 10 26.46 -10.74 -1.19
CA PHE A 10 27.72 -10.13 -0.72
C PHE A 10 27.90 -10.23 0.81
N ASN A 11 29.16 -10.36 1.19
CA ASN A 11 29.71 -10.65 2.51
C ASN A 11 29.74 -9.45 3.48
N GLY A 12 29.57 -9.73 4.78
CA GLY A 12 30.42 -9.25 5.89
C GLY A 12 30.42 -7.76 6.31
N SER A 13 29.73 -7.43 7.42
CA SER A 13 30.13 -6.54 8.55
C SER A 13 28.88 -5.96 9.27
N PRO A 14 28.83 -5.86 10.63
CA PRO A 14 27.57 -5.88 11.38
C PRO A 14 26.89 -4.52 11.63
N TYR A 15 27.17 -3.46 10.85
CA TYR A 15 26.62 -2.11 11.10
C TYR A 15 25.85 -1.46 9.94
N SER A 16 25.43 -2.21 8.91
CA SER A 16 24.71 -1.66 7.74
C SER A 16 23.26 -2.15 7.57
N THR A 17 22.61 -2.61 8.64
CA THR A 17 21.39 -3.44 8.53
C THR A 17 20.09 -2.69 8.22
N TRP A 18 20.03 -1.36 8.24
CA TRP A 18 18.78 -0.64 7.92
C TRP A 18 18.51 -0.47 6.43
N HIS A 19 19.55 -0.31 5.61
CA HIS A 19 19.38 -0.13 4.16
C HIS A 19 19.24 -1.47 3.41
N SER A 20 19.67 -2.58 4.01
CA SER A 20 19.54 -3.92 3.42
C SER A 20 18.16 -4.56 3.61
N ILE A 21 17.32 -4.04 4.50
CA ILE A 21 15.94 -4.53 4.71
C ILE A 21 15.00 -4.00 3.62
N LEU A 22 15.26 -2.81 3.06
CA LEU A 22 14.44 -2.22 1.99
C LEU A 22 14.52 -3.00 0.66
N ALA A 23 15.63 -3.68 0.39
CA ALA A 23 15.84 -4.38 -0.88
C ALA A 23 15.19 -5.78 -0.95
N CYS A 24 14.86 -6.40 0.18
CA CYS A 24 14.25 -7.75 0.22
C CYS A 24 12.71 -7.75 0.21
N VAL A 25 12.05 -6.59 0.12
CA VAL A 25 10.61 -6.42 0.37
C VAL A 25 9.74 -6.37 -0.91
N LEU A 26 10.32 -6.37 -2.11
CA LEU A 26 9.59 -6.16 -3.37
C LEU A 26 9.22 -7.46 -4.12
N ILE A 27 8.29 -8.24 -3.56
CA ILE A 27 7.32 -9.00 -4.38
C ILE A 27 5.90 -8.60 -3.96
N ILE A 28 5.72 -7.31 -3.68
CA ILE A 28 4.41 -6.66 -3.78
C ILE A 28 4.45 -6.00 -5.16
N VAL A 29 3.48 -6.27 -6.02
CA VAL A 29 3.33 -5.57 -7.31
C VAL A 29 2.84 -4.16 -7.00
N SER A 30 3.72 -3.37 -6.38
CA SER A 30 3.52 -1.99 -6.01
C SER A 30 4.58 -1.17 -6.71
N VAL A 31 4.15 -0.14 -7.42
CA VAL A 31 5.03 0.69 -8.24
C VAL A 31 5.25 2.02 -7.49
N PRO A 32 6.50 2.44 -7.25
CA PRO A 32 6.76 3.74 -6.63
C PRO A 32 6.15 4.86 -7.47
N PHE A 33 5.49 5.84 -6.85
CA PHE A 33 4.89 6.96 -7.57
C PHE A 33 5.89 7.68 -8.50
N SER A 34 7.14 7.81 -8.06
CA SER A 34 8.24 8.44 -8.81
C SER A 34 8.61 7.72 -10.11
N SER A 35 8.19 6.48 -10.30
CA SER A 35 8.47 5.69 -11.51
C SER A 35 7.39 5.84 -12.60
N LEU A 36 6.29 6.53 -12.33
CA LEU A 36 5.28 6.87 -13.34
C LEU A 36 5.82 7.87 -14.36
N PRO A 37 5.26 7.93 -15.59
CA PRO A 37 5.53 9.04 -16.51
C PRO A 37 5.24 10.40 -15.87
N GLY A 38 6.10 11.39 -16.14
CA GLY A 38 6.02 12.72 -15.50
C GLY A 38 4.67 13.41 -15.69
N ASP A 39 4.05 13.26 -16.85
CA ASP A 39 2.72 13.83 -17.13
C ASP A 39 1.64 13.24 -16.21
N LEU A 40 1.73 11.93 -15.93
CA LEU A 40 0.81 11.26 -15.01
C LEU A 40 1.08 11.68 -13.57
N GLN A 41 2.35 11.81 -13.15
CA GLN A 41 2.70 12.34 -11.83
C GLN A 41 2.12 13.75 -11.64
N ASN A 42 2.30 14.62 -12.63
CA ASN A 42 1.78 15.99 -12.60
C ASN A 42 0.25 16.01 -12.57
N ALA A 43 -0.42 15.17 -13.37
CA ALA A 43 -1.87 15.07 -13.34
C ALA A 43 -2.39 14.60 -11.98
N LEU A 44 -1.72 13.63 -11.35
CA LEU A 44 -2.09 13.14 -10.03
C LEU A 44 -1.88 14.20 -8.95
N GLU A 45 -0.74 14.88 -9.00
CA GLU A 45 -0.39 15.94 -8.05
C GLU A 45 -1.33 17.15 -8.15
N MET A 46 -1.74 17.52 -9.37
CA MET A 46 -2.69 18.60 -9.61
C MET A 46 -4.10 18.23 -9.15
N ASN A 47 -4.50 16.96 -9.31
CA ASN A 47 -5.87 16.52 -8.99
C ASN A 47 -6.04 16.04 -7.54
N LYS A 48 -4.97 15.95 -6.75
CA LYS A 48 -5.02 15.43 -5.36
C LYS A 48 -5.96 16.21 -4.43
N SER A 49 -6.07 17.53 -4.63
CA SER A 49 -6.92 18.42 -3.83
C SER A 49 -8.40 18.41 -4.23
N PHE A 50 -8.73 17.84 -5.39
CA PHE A 50 -10.10 17.81 -5.90
C PHE A 50 -10.80 16.53 -5.48
N THR A 51 -11.91 16.65 -4.75
CA THR A 51 -12.75 15.51 -4.35
C THR A 51 -13.54 14.96 -5.53
N ASP A 52 -13.96 15.82 -6.45
CA ASP A 52 -14.81 15.49 -7.60
C ASP A 52 -14.27 16.13 -8.89
N VAL A 53 -13.59 15.35 -9.73
CA VAL A 53 -13.10 15.84 -11.03
C VAL A 53 -14.14 15.49 -12.10
N ARG A 54 -14.79 16.49 -12.73
CA ARG A 54 -15.75 16.24 -13.82
C ARG A 54 -15.10 15.40 -14.95
N PHE A 55 -15.80 14.31 -15.32
CA PHE A 55 -15.25 13.09 -15.92
C PHE A 55 -15.38 12.92 -17.44
N GLN A 56 -16.08 13.83 -18.13
CA GLN A 56 -16.18 13.72 -19.59
C GLN A 56 -14.82 14.05 -20.21
N ASP A 57 -14.28 13.10 -20.98
CA ASP A 57 -13.10 13.23 -21.84
C ASP A 57 -11.71 13.31 -21.15
N LYS A 58 -11.61 12.89 -19.88
CA LYS A 58 -10.32 12.91 -19.16
C LYS A 58 -9.61 11.55 -19.11
N VAL A 59 -8.31 11.58 -19.39
CA VAL A 59 -7.33 10.47 -19.26
C VAL A 59 -7.24 9.92 -17.83
N LEU A 60 -7.54 10.76 -16.85
CA LEU A 60 -7.48 10.44 -15.43
C LEU A 60 -8.85 10.69 -14.77
N GLN A 61 -9.40 9.65 -14.14
CA GLN A 61 -10.64 9.74 -13.35
C GLN A 61 -10.34 9.40 -11.90
N ARG A 62 -10.93 10.13 -10.96
CA ARG A 62 -10.86 9.84 -9.51
C ARG A 62 -12.24 9.49 -8.97
N VAL A 63 -12.36 8.40 -8.23
CA VAL A 63 -13.64 7.94 -7.67
C VAL A 63 -13.50 7.69 -6.16
N SER A 64 -14.64 7.64 -5.47
CA SER A 64 -14.70 7.35 -4.03
C SER A 64 -14.73 5.86 -3.71
N ALA A 65 -15.20 5.03 -4.65
CA ALA A 65 -15.28 3.59 -4.50
C ALA A 65 -15.23 2.89 -5.85
N ILE A 66 -14.72 1.65 -5.86
CA ILE A 66 -14.81 0.72 -7.00
C ILE A 66 -15.15 -0.68 -6.51
N SER A 67 -15.62 -1.52 -7.41
CA SER A 67 -15.72 -2.96 -7.18
C SER A 67 -14.97 -3.69 -8.29
N VAL A 68 -13.97 -4.48 -7.89
CA VAL A 68 -13.12 -5.26 -8.81
C VAL A 68 -13.12 -6.68 -8.28
N SER A 69 -13.43 -7.65 -9.14
CA SER A 69 -13.42 -9.09 -8.79
C SER A 69 -14.26 -9.43 -7.55
N SER A 70 -15.42 -8.77 -7.37
CA SER A 70 -16.32 -8.90 -6.20
C SER A 70 -15.79 -8.36 -4.87
N VAL A 71 -14.62 -7.70 -4.88
CA VAL A 71 -14.10 -6.95 -3.73
C VAL A 71 -14.44 -5.48 -3.92
N LYS A 72 -14.99 -4.87 -2.88
CA LYS A 72 -15.30 -3.43 -2.84
C LYS A 72 -14.12 -2.71 -2.19
N TYR A 73 -13.67 -1.63 -2.84
CA TYR A 73 -12.61 -0.77 -2.34
C TYR A 73 -13.19 0.64 -2.18
N GLU A 74 -12.99 1.24 -1.02
CA GLU A 74 -13.39 2.60 -0.70
C GLU A 74 -12.19 3.40 -0.19
N LEU A 75 -12.33 4.73 -0.18
CA LEU A 75 -11.30 5.59 0.41
C LEU A 75 -11.13 5.28 1.90
N GLU A 76 -9.89 5.40 2.38
CA GLU A 76 -9.46 5.10 3.75
C GLU A 76 -9.48 3.62 4.15
N ASP A 77 -9.97 2.71 3.31
CA ASP A 77 -9.86 1.27 3.56
C ASP A 77 -8.38 0.86 3.71
N VAL A 78 -8.15 -0.10 4.60
CA VAL A 78 -6.83 -0.65 4.90
C VAL A 78 -6.79 -2.13 4.60
N PHE A 79 -5.81 -2.57 3.82
CA PHE A 79 -5.63 -3.97 3.44
C PHE A 79 -4.25 -4.48 3.82
N VAL A 80 -4.13 -5.78 4.08
CA VAL A 80 -2.83 -6.44 4.21
C VAL A 80 -2.27 -6.68 2.81
N VAL A 81 -1.11 -6.13 2.52
CA VAL A 81 -0.48 -6.20 1.18
C VAL A 81 0.81 -7.00 1.16
N GLY A 82 1.32 -7.39 2.32
CA GLY A 82 2.56 -8.14 2.44
C GLY A 82 2.83 -8.56 3.87
N HIS A 83 3.93 -9.29 4.06
CA HIS A 83 4.48 -9.57 5.38
C HIS A 83 5.99 -9.33 5.38
N VAL A 84 6.52 -8.83 6.48
CA VAL A 84 7.98 -8.84 6.73
C VAL A 84 8.38 -10.29 7.07
N HIS A 85 9.46 -10.79 6.48
CA HIS A 85 10.01 -12.16 6.60
C HIS A 85 9.92 -12.82 8.00
N ALA A 86 10.00 -14.17 8.02
CA ALA A 86 10.08 -15.13 9.14
C ALA A 86 9.03 -15.03 10.27
N GLU A 87 8.69 -13.83 10.73
CA GLU A 87 7.80 -13.55 11.86
C GLU A 87 6.35 -13.26 11.42
N ALA A 88 6.08 -13.31 10.11
CA ALA A 88 4.74 -13.11 9.53
C ALA A 88 4.07 -11.80 9.98
N ILE A 89 4.85 -10.73 10.13
CA ILE A 89 4.35 -9.42 10.56
C ILE A 89 3.70 -8.72 9.35
N PRO A 90 2.41 -8.35 9.41
CA PRO A 90 1.68 -7.79 8.27
C PRO A 90 2.10 -6.36 7.94
N ILE A 91 2.23 -6.09 6.65
CA ILE A 91 2.37 -4.74 6.08
C ILE A 91 1.01 -4.31 5.56
N PHE A 92 0.59 -3.10 5.91
CA PHE A 92 -0.72 -2.59 5.53
C PHE A 92 -0.62 -1.50 4.47
N PHE A 93 -1.65 -1.37 3.65
CA PHE A 93 -1.81 -0.28 2.69
C PHE A 93 -3.13 0.43 2.95
N LYS A 94 -3.07 1.76 3.07
CA LYS A 94 -4.24 2.62 3.27
C LYS A 94 -4.57 3.39 1.99
N ILE A 95 -5.78 3.18 1.47
CA ILE A 95 -6.25 3.84 0.25
C ILE A 95 -6.51 5.33 0.56
N LYS A 96 -5.96 6.21 -0.26
CA LYS A 96 -6.26 7.65 -0.23
C LYS A 96 -6.96 8.12 -1.49
N TYR A 97 -6.64 7.53 -2.65
CA TYR A 97 -7.27 7.83 -3.92
C TYR A 97 -7.51 6.55 -4.71
N ILE A 98 -8.61 6.51 -5.44
CA ILE A 98 -8.92 5.45 -6.42
C ILE A 98 -9.01 6.10 -7.78
N LEU A 99 -8.23 5.59 -8.73
CA LEU A 99 -7.95 6.27 -9.98
C LEU A 99 -8.19 5.33 -11.17
N ASN A 100 -8.85 5.84 -12.21
CA ASN A 100 -8.86 5.22 -13.53
C ASN A 100 -7.85 5.97 -14.41
N VAL A 101 -6.89 5.25 -14.98
CA VAL A 101 -5.94 5.76 -15.97
C VAL A 101 -6.10 4.92 -17.22
N ASP A 102 -6.64 5.49 -18.30
CA ASP A 102 -6.83 4.81 -19.58
C ASP A 102 -7.38 3.38 -19.45
N THR A 103 -8.47 3.22 -18.68
CA THR A 103 -9.16 1.96 -18.35
C THR A 103 -8.54 1.07 -17.27
N CYS A 104 -7.35 1.40 -16.76
CA CYS A 104 -6.73 0.70 -15.64
C CYS A 104 -7.11 1.32 -14.30
N TRP A 105 -7.64 0.51 -13.38
CA TRP A 105 -7.89 0.93 -12.00
C TRP A 105 -6.63 0.79 -11.15
N VAL A 106 -6.26 1.86 -10.45
CA VAL A 106 -5.12 1.89 -9.54
C VAL A 106 -5.55 2.51 -8.22
N LEU A 107 -5.16 1.85 -7.13
CA LEU A 107 -5.30 2.36 -5.78
C LEU A 107 -4.03 3.14 -5.42
N CYS A 108 -4.18 4.37 -4.96
CA CYS A 108 -3.05 5.21 -4.54
C CYS A 108 -3.19 5.52 -3.06
N GLY A 109 -2.10 5.32 -2.32
CA GLY A 109 -2.15 5.32 -0.87
C GLY A 109 -0.79 5.34 -0.21
N LYS A 110 -0.82 5.05 1.09
CA LYS A 110 0.37 5.00 1.95
C LYS A 110 0.50 3.62 2.56
N LEU A 111 1.73 3.14 2.73
CA LEU A 111 1.97 2.00 3.60
C LEU A 111 1.82 2.40 5.05
N LEU A 112 1.27 1.50 5.84
CA LEU A 112 1.33 1.57 7.29
C LEU A 112 2.28 0.47 7.75
N LEU A 113 3.38 0.89 8.36
CA LEU A 113 4.45 0.01 8.81
C LEU A 113 4.22 -0.34 10.28
N PRO A 114 4.11 -1.64 10.63
CA PRO A 114 3.95 -2.07 12.01
C PRO A 114 5.17 -1.72 12.84
N CYS A 115 4.93 -1.12 14.00
CA CYS A 115 5.96 -0.76 14.97
C CYS A 115 5.95 -1.69 16.18
N ALA A 116 4.76 -2.00 16.70
CA ALA A 116 4.57 -2.85 17.86
C ALA A 116 3.20 -3.53 17.78
N TYR A 117 3.09 -4.73 18.35
CA TYR A 117 1.81 -5.42 18.51
C TYR A 117 1.30 -5.24 19.94
N GLU A 118 0.09 -4.70 20.07
CA GLU A 118 -0.56 -4.48 21.36
C GLU A 118 -1.66 -5.52 21.58
N CYS A 119 -1.36 -6.51 22.42
CA CYS A 119 -2.25 -7.65 22.66
C CYS A 119 -3.59 -7.26 23.29
N HIS A 120 -3.63 -6.21 24.12
CA HIS A 120 -4.86 -5.71 24.74
C HIS A 120 -5.88 -5.21 23.71
N PHE A 121 -5.39 -4.68 22.60
CA PHE A 121 -6.21 -4.15 21.52
C PHE A 121 -6.34 -5.11 20.34
N HIS A 122 -5.58 -6.20 20.36
CA HIS A 122 -5.51 -7.14 19.25
C HIS A 122 -5.14 -6.44 17.93
N ALA A 123 -4.18 -5.52 18.01
CA ALA A 123 -3.88 -4.56 16.94
C ALA A 123 -2.39 -4.23 16.84
N TYR A 124 -1.96 -3.84 15.66
CA TYR A 124 -0.64 -3.27 15.46
C TYR A 124 -0.68 -1.76 15.61
N GLN A 125 0.20 -1.21 16.45
CA GLN A 125 0.60 0.18 16.35
C GLN A 125 1.39 0.34 15.05
N VAL A 126 1.02 1.32 14.23
CA VAL A 126 1.63 1.55 12.92
C VAL A 126 2.13 2.98 12.77
N THR A 127 3.12 3.17 11.92
CA THR A 127 3.53 4.47 11.39
C THR A 127 3.17 4.57 9.92
N VAL A 128 2.80 5.77 9.47
CA VAL A 128 2.51 6.03 8.06
C VAL A 128 3.84 6.27 7.35
N ASP A 129 4.11 5.48 6.31
CA ASP A 129 5.26 5.72 5.45
C ASP A 129 5.08 7.04 4.66
N ASN A 130 6.18 7.73 4.41
CA ASN A 130 6.15 9.02 3.73
C ASN A 130 5.95 8.89 2.23
N ASP A 131 6.25 7.73 1.63
CA ASP A 131 6.20 7.56 0.18
C ASP A 131 4.79 7.23 -0.31
N TRP A 132 4.48 7.67 -1.53
CA TRP A 132 3.23 7.34 -2.19
C TRP A 132 3.40 6.05 -2.97
N ILE A 133 2.47 5.13 -2.76
CA ILE A 133 2.49 3.83 -3.41
C ILE A 133 1.24 3.65 -4.27
N LEU A 134 1.47 3.09 -5.45
CA LEU A 134 0.42 2.62 -6.34
C LEU A 134 0.28 1.11 -6.16
N PHE A 135 -0.97 0.69 -5.99
CA PHE A 135 -1.34 -0.67 -5.73
C PHE A 135 -2.46 -1.10 -6.69
N ASN A 136 -2.30 -2.26 -7.31
CA ASN A 136 -3.32 -2.79 -8.20
C ASN A 136 -4.36 -3.55 -7.38
N PRO A 137 -5.66 -3.26 -7.51
CA PRO A 137 -6.71 -4.00 -6.81
C PRO A 137 -6.67 -5.49 -7.22
N GLY A 138 -6.84 -6.40 -6.25
CA GLY A 138 -6.77 -7.85 -6.42
C GLY A 138 -5.42 -8.47 -6.05
N ASN A 139 -4.44 -7.65 -5.67
CA ASN A 139 -3.11 -8.11 -5.23
C ASN A 139 -2.95 -8.14 -3.71
N GLU A 140 -3.98 -7.74 -2.96
CA GLU A 140 -4.02 -7.82 -1.50
C GLU A 140 -3.96 -9.28 -1.03
N LEU A 141 -3.38 -9.50 0.15
CA LEU A 141 -3.31 -10.83 0.76
C LEU A 141 -4.63 -11.22 1.44
N ASP A 142 -5.39 -10.24 1.90
CA ASP A 142 -6.74 -10.39 2.45
C ASP A 142 -7.66 -9.35 1.80
N PHE A 143 -8.81 -9.81 1.32
CA PHE A 143 -9.84 -9.02 0.64
C PHE A 143 -10.74 -8.24 1.61
N GLN A 144 -10.60 -8.45 2.92
CA GLN A 144 -11.38 -7.75 3.93
C GLN A 144 -10.65 -6.50 4.43
N ALA A 145 -11.29 -5.35 4.30
CA ALA A 145 -10.76 -4.10 4.86
C ALA A 145 -10.67 -4.18 6.40
N LEU A 146 -9.57 -3.68 6.95
CA LEU A 146 -9.28 -3.60 8.38
C LEU A 146 -9.65 -2.23 8.94
N ASP A 147 -10.06 -2.22 10.22
CA ASP A 147 -10.36 -0.98 10.91
C ASP A 147 -9.08 -0.27 11.37
N THR A 148 -9.13 1.06 11.36
CA THR A 148 -8.07 1.91 11.91
C THR A 148 -8.64 2.90 12.92
N TYR A 149 -7.89 3.13 13.99
CA TYR A 149 -8.30 4.04 15.07
C TYR A 149 -7.08 4.66 15.75
N LEU A 150 -7.32 5.75 16.48
CA LEU A 150 -6.30 6.51 17.21
C LEU A 150 -6.51 6.33 18.72
N VAL A 151 -5.42 6.06 19.44
CA VAL A 151 -5.39 6.07 20.92
C VAL A 151 -4.15 6.84 21.33
N ASP A 152 -4.30 7.90 22.14
CA ASP A 152 -3.21 8.75 22.60
C ASP A 152 -2.25 9.19 21.48
N ASP A 153 -2.83 9.68 20.37
CA ASP A 153 -2.14 10.11 19.14
C ASP A 153 -1.34 9.01 18.40
N ARG A 154 -1.54 7.73 18.76
CA ARG A 154 -0.96 6.58 18.07
C ARG A 154 -1.98 5.91 17.18
N LEU A 155 -1.58 5.61 15.95
CA LEU A 155 -2.41 4.93 14.97
C LEU A 155 -2.32 3.42 15.13
N PHE A 156 -3.47 2.78 15.13
CA PHE A 156 -3.60 1.33 15.22
C PHE A 156 -4.37 0.75 14.04
N VAL A 157 -4.00 -0.47 13.66
CA VAL A 157 -4.74 -1.32 12.71
C VAL A 157 -5.14 -2.59 13.45
N SER A 158 -6.45 -2.83 13.61
CA SER A 158 -6.95 -4.04 14.26
C SER A 158 -6.81 -5.24 13.34
N LEU A 159 -6.40 -6.37 13.90
CA LEU A 159 -6.49 -7.65 13.22
C LEU A 159 -7.84 -8.29 13.52
N ARG A 160 -8.38 -9.06 12.57
CA ARG A 160 -9.63 -9.83 12.80
C ARG A 160 -9.37 -11.17 13.48
N TYR A 161 -8.21 -11.77 13.22
CA TYR A 161 -7.86 -13.10 13.71
C TYR A 161 -6.79 -13.00 14.79
N SER A 162 -7.00 -13.69 15.91
CA SER A 162 -5.97 -13.93 16.90
C SER A 162 -4.89 -14.84 16.34
N VAL A 163 -3.64 -14.39 16.37
CA VAL A 163 -2.47 -15.27 16.23
C VAL A 163 -2.43 -16.21 17.43
#